data_AF-A0A959I7J5-F1
#
_entry.id   AF-A0A959I7J5-F1
#
_cell.length_a   1.000
_cell.length_b   1.000
_cell.length_c   1.000
_cell.angle_alpha   90.00
_cell.angle_beta   90.00
_cell.angle_gamma   90.00
#
_symmetry.space_group_name_H-M   'P 1'
#
loop_
_entity.id
_entity.type
_entity.pdbx_description
1 polymer ?
#
loop_
_entity_poly.entity_id
_entity_poly.type
_entity_poly.pdbx_seq_one_letter_code
_entity_poly.pdbx_strand_id
1 'polypeptide(L)'
;MAPLFTRESLKHFFKKGKFPSEVHFSHLIDSSVNKLDDGFAKSEEDGLQLAPQGKSDRLISFFKHINDTHPEWQINFREIDNRNGLSIESVSTDAEGKQISHSWVFIDKEGRIGLNNTEPQHLLDVNGTVGMHTRVGSFLAGSVPGDGKWYPILSGLRGLQAFEVVARIGGLKNRGKYALTHAIALSTYGRSKSKI
;
A
#
# COMPACT_ATOMS: atom_id res chain seq x y z
N MET A 1 -0.74 -33.10 16.45
CA MET A 1 -1.37 -32.60 15.22
C MET A 1 -2.37 -33.65 14.77
N ALA A 2 -3.66 -33.31 14.67
CA ALA A 2 -4.63 -34.23 14.10
C ALA A 2 -4.31 -34.43 12.59
N PRO A 3 -4.49 -35.64 12.03
CA PRO A 3 -4.27 -35.87 10.61
C PRO A 3 -5.22 -35.02 9.77
N LEU A 4 -4.69 -34.32 8.76
CA LEU A 4 -5.49 -33.54 7.79
C LEU A 4 -5.98 -34.46 6.67
N PHE A 5 -7.28 -34.42 6.37
CA PHE A 5 -7.88 -35.22 5.31
C PHE A 5 -8.22 -34.35 4.09
N THR A 6 -8.03 -34.90 2.89
CA THR A 6 -8.50 -34.24 1.66
C THR A 6 -10.03 -34.32 1.57
N ARG A 7 -10.64 -33.43 0.78
CA ARG A 7 -12.09 -33.48 0.49
C ARG A 7 -12.52 -34.81 -0.12
N GLU A 8 -11.65 -35.48 -0.88
CA GLU A 8 -11.93 -36.81 -1.44
C GLU A 8 -11.99 -37.89 -0.34
N SER A 9 -11.03 -37.87 0.59
CA SER A 9 -11.03 -38.77 1.74
C SER A 9 -12.27 -38.56 2.62
N LEU A 10 -12.64 -37.30 2.90
CA LEU A 10 -13.87 -36.97 3.63
C LEU A 10 -15.11 -37.52 2.92
N LYS A 11 -15.26 -37.28 1.61
CA LYS A 11 -16.39 -37.84 0.83
C LYS A 11 -16.46 -39.37 0.89
N HIS A 12 -15.33 -40.07 1.00
CA HIS A 12 -15.33 -41.54 1.10
C HIS A 12 -15.95 -42.04 2.41
N PHE A 13 -15.74 -41.34 3.54
CA PHE A 13 -16.30 -41.71 4.84
C PHE A 13 -17.83 -41.63 4.88
N PHE A 14 -18.44 -40.80 4.02
CA PHE A 14 -19.89 -40.56 3.96
C PHE A 14 -20.59 -41.21 2.76
N LYS A 15 -19.94 -42.17 2.07
CA LYS A 15 -20.59 -42.93 0.99
C LYS A 15 -21.70 -43.85 1.52
N LYS A 16 -22.68 -44.14 0.67
CA LYS A 16 -23.78 -45.07 0.98
C LYS A 16 -23.21 -46.40 1.50
N GLY A 17 -23.71 -46.86 2.65
CA GLY A 17 -23.29 -48.10 3.30
C GLY A 17 -22.07 -47.98 4.22
N LYS A 18 -21.46 -46.79 4.33
CA LYS A 18 -20.48 -46.48 5.38
C LYS A 18 -21.20 -45.94 6.62
N PHE A 19 -20.66 -46.23 7.80
CA PHE A 19 -21.11 -45.67 9.08
C PHE A 19 -20.06 -44.69 9.60
N PRO A 20 -20.24 -43.37 9.40
CA PRO A 20 -19.31 -42.37 9.90
C PRO A 20 -19.31 -42.39 11.44
N SER A 21 -18.14 -42.30 12.05
CA SER A 21 -17.98 -42.14 13.50
C SER A 21 -18.02 -40.66 13.88
N GLU A 22 -18.13 -40.38 15.18
CA GLU A 22 -18.00 -39.02 15.74
C GLU A 22 -16.75 -38.29 15.23
N VAL A 23 -15.61 -38.98 15.16
CA VAL A 23 -14.35 -38.44 14.61
C VAL A 23 -14.50 -38.01 13.15
N HIS A 24 -15.21 -38.79 12.32
CA HIS A 24 -15.47 -38.40 10.93
C HIS A 24 -16.37 -37.15 10.83
N PHE A 25 -17.33 -36.99 11.74
CA PHE A 25 -18.16 -35.78 11.81
C PHE A 25 -17.38 -34.57 12.30
N SER A 26 -16.50 -34.71 13.31
CA SER A 26 -15.59 -33.64 13.74
C SER A 26 -14.76 -33.15 12.57
N HIS A 27 -14.11 -34.06 11.83
CA HIS A 27 -13.30 -33.68 10.67
C HIS A 27 -14.10 -32.98 9.57
N LEU A 28 -15.38 -33.32 9.37
CA LEU A 28 -16.24 -32.62 8.41
C LEU A 28 -16.57 -31.19 8.85
N ILE A 29 -16.89 -31.02 10.13
CA ILE A 29 -17.21 -29.72 10.73
C ILE A 29 -15.96 -28.83 10.71
N ASP A 30 -14.82 -29.35 11.17
CA ASP A 30 -13.53 -28.64 11.18
C ASP A 30 -13.00 -28.32 9.77
N SER A 31 -13.47 -29.04 8.75
CA SER A 31 -13.13 -28.77 7.34
C SER A 31 -14.06 -27.73 6.67
N SER A 32 -15.09 -27.29 7.38
CA SER A 32 -16.03 -26.27 6.91
C SER A 32 -15.65 -24.90 7.47
N VAL A 33 -15.79 -23.86 6.65
CA VAL A 33 -15.47 -22.49 7.07
C VAL A 33 -16.52 -21.98 8.05
N ASN A 34 -16.09 -21.57 9.24
CA ASN A 34 -16.88 -20.89 10.25
C ASN A 34 -16.46 -19.41 10.36
N LYS A 35 -17.37 -18.48 10.05
CA LYS A 35 -17.08 -17.04 10.05
C LYS A 35 -16.57 -16.50 11.40
N LEU A 36 -17.12 -17.00 12.52
CA LEU A 36 -16.77 -16.53 13.85
C LEU A 36 -15.44 -17.12 14.31
N ASP A 37 -15.24 -18.41 14.06
CA ASP A 37 -14.06 -19.13 14.57
C ASP A 37 -12.84 -18.96 13.66
N ASP A 38 -13.03 -18.82 12.34
CA ASP A 38 -11.92 -18.77 11.37
C ASP A 38 -11.52 -17.35 10.99
N GLY A 39 -12.35 -16.34 11.27
CA GLY A 39 -12.07 -14.94 10.90
C GLY A 39 -12.05 -14.73 9.39
N PHE A 40 -12.64 -15.66 8.65
CA PHE A 40 -12.74 -15.64 7.20
C PHE A 40 -14.21 -15.74 6.81
N ALA A 41 -14.67 -14.83 5.96
CA ALA A 41 -15.99 -14.92 5.37
C ALA A 41 -16.03 -14.34 3.96
N LYS A 42 -17.07 -14.70 3.23
CA LYS A 42 -17.38 -14.10 1.94
C LYS A 42 -18.87 -13.77 1.88
N SER A 43 -19.19 -12.52 1.62
CA SER A 43 -20.57 -12.06 1.38
C SER A 43 -20.65 -11.29 0.05
N GLU A 44 -21.86 -11.13 -0.48
CA GLU A 44 -22.08 -10.28 -1.66
C GLU A 44 -21.86 -8.80 -1.35
N GLU A 45 -22.21 -8.37 -0.14
CA GLU A 45 -22.11 -6.98 0.31
C GLU A 45 -20.66 -6.56 0.60
N ASP A 46 -19.90 -7.39 1.31
CA ASP A 46 -18.57 -7.02 1.82
C ASP A 46 -17.41 -7.68 1.04
N GLY A 47 -17.70 -8.61 0.13
CA GLY A 47 -16.68 -9.38 -0.55
C GLY A 47 -15.90 -10.32 0.40
N LEU A 48 -14.57 -10.36 0.25
CA LEU A 48 -13.69 -11.17 1.11
C LEU A 48 -13.43 -10.46 2.44
N GLN A 49 -13.82 -11.08 3.54
CA GLN A 49 -13.67 -10.57 4.89
C GLN A 49 -12.57 -11.36 5.60
N LEU A 50 -11.61 -10.64 6.18
CA LEU A 50 -10.51 -11.20 6.97
C LEU A 50 -10.45 -10.47 8.31
N ALA A 51 -10.41 -11.22 9.39
CA ALA A 51 -10.20 -10.73 10.74
C ALA A 51 -9.05 -11.51 11.39
N PRO A 52 -8.16 -10.85 12.15
CA PRO A 52 -7.12 -11.55 12.88
C PRO A 52 -7.73 -12.44 13.95
N GLN A 53 -7.02 -13.53 14.29
CA GLN A 53 -7.48 -14.51 15.26
C GLN A 53 -6.58 -14.57 16.50
N GLY A 54 -7.23 -14.72 17.65
CA GLY A 54 -6.55 -14.81 18.94
C GLY A 54 -5.72 -13.56 19.28
N LYS A 55 -4.41 -13.74 19.47
CA LYS A 55 -3.46 -12.65 19.78
C LYS A 55 -2.64 -12.19 18.58
N SER A 56 -2.87 -12.77 17.39
CA SER A 56 -2.12 -12.43 16.20
C SER A 56 -2.84 -11.32 15.44
N ASP A 57 -2.08 -10.34 14.95
CA ASP A 57 -2.61 -9.30 14.06
C ASP A 57 -2.53 -9.68 12.57
N ARG A 58 -2.11 -10.92 12.27
CA ARG A 58 -1.93 -11.43 10.91
C ARG A 58 -3.28 -11.68 10.23
N LEU A 59 -3.40 -11.21 8.99
CA LEU A 59 -4.56 -11.41 8.12
C LEU A 59 -4.25 -12.39 6.99
N ILE A 60 -3.10 -12.22 6.34
CA ILE A 60 -2.66 -13.04 5.21
C ILE A 60 -1.19 -13.40 5.40
N SER A 61 -0.82 -14.64 5.12
CA SER A 61 0.56 -15.13 5.15
C SER A 61 0.87 -15.87 3.85
N PHE A 62 1.99 -15.53 3.22
CA PHE A 62 2.44 -16.11 1.96
C PHE A 62 3.64 -17.01 2.21
N PHE A 63 3.45 -18.31 1.96
CA PHE A 63 4.49 -19.33 2.07
C PHE A 63 5.01 -19.67 0.68
N LYS A 64 6.31 -19.93 0.55
CA LYS A 64 6.91 -20.33 -0.73
C LYS A 64 6.63 -21.80 -1.04
N HIS A 65 6.63 -22.63 -0.01
CA HIS A 65 6.25 -24.03 -0.06
C HIS A 65 5.25 -24.37 1.04
N ILE A 66 4.37 -25.33 0.77
CA ILE A 66 3.32 -25.74 1.72
C ILE A 66 3.87 -26.36 3.02
N ASN A 67 5.12 -26.83 2.99
CA ASN A 67 5.80 -27.42 4.14
C ASN A 67 6.69 -26.43 4.90
N ASP A 68 6.75 -25.16 4.46
CA ASP A 68 7.51 -24.13 5.15
C ASP A 68 6.87 -23.85 6.52
N THR A 69 7.71 -23.70 7.54
CA THR A 69 7.25 -23.43 8.92
C THR A 69 6.93 -21.96 9.16
N HIS A 70 7.40 -21.08 8.28
CA HIS A 70 7.21 -19.64 8.36
C HIS A 70 6.90 -19.05 6.98
N PRO A 71 6.07 -18.01 6.89
CA PRO A 71 5.84 -17.33 5.63
C PRO A 71 7.05 -16.49 5.22
N GLU A 72 7.20 -16.20 3.92
CA GLU A 72 8.16 -15.21 3.43
C GLU A 72 7.59 -13.79 3.49
N TRP A 73 6.27 -13.65 3.34
CA TRP A 73 5.56 -12.37 3.38
C TRP A 73 4.28 -12.46 4.18
N GLN A 74 3.82 -11.33 4.70
CA GLN A 74 2.56 -11.22 5.42
C GLN A 74 1.88 -9.88 5.21
N ILE A 75 0.56 -9.90 5.43
CA ILE A 75 -0.26 -8.70 5.61
C ILE A 75 -0.91 -8.79 6.97
N ASN A 76 -0.73 -7.76 7.79
CA ASN A 76 -1.18 -7.73 9.18
C ASN A 76 -1.59 -6.32 9.58
N PHE A 77 -2.45 -6.22 10.60
CA PHE A 77 -2.56 -4.98 11.33
C PHE A 77 -1.30 -4.74 12.14
N ARG A 78 -1.00 -3.47 12.42
CA ARG A 78 0.13 -3.07 13.22
C ARG A 78 -0.24 -1.87 14.07
N GLU A 79 0.14 -1.96 15.34
CA GLU A 79 0.05 -0.87 16.31
C GLU A 79 1.47 -0.45 16.71
N ILE A 80 1.87 0.78 16.37
CA ILE A 80 3.14 1.38 16.79
C ILE A 80 2.83 2.77 17.33
N ASP A 81 3.20 3.05 18.58
CA ASP A 81 3.09 4.38 19.20
C ASP A 81 1.71 5.04 19.00
N ASN A 82 0.65 4.30 19.32
CA ASN A 82 -0.76 4.68 19.13
C ASN A 82 -1.21 4.87 17.66
N ARG A 83 -0.35 4.59 16.68
CA ARG A 83 -0.75 4.55 15.27
C ARG A 83 -1.12 3.13 14.89
N ASN A 84 -2.35 3.00 14.43
CA ASN A 84 -2.92 1.76 13.95
C ASN A 84 -2.98 1.79 12.43
N GLY A 85 -2.58 0.70 11.78
CA GLY A 85 -2.57 0.62 10.33
C GLY A 85 -2.43 -0.79 9.79
N LEU A 86 -2.43 -0.88 8.46
CA LEU A 86 -2.19 -2.11 7.71
C LEU A 86 -0.74 -2.12 7.23
N SER A 87 -0.07 -3.26 7.41
CA SER A 87 1.34 -3.44 7.08
C SER A 87 1.51 -4.60 6.09
N ILE A 88 2.38 -4.41 5.10
CA ILE A 88 2.90 -5.47 4.23
C ILE A 88 4.35 -5.70 4.59
N GLU A 89 4.66 -6.91 5.06
CA GLU A 89 5.94 -7.21 5.68
C GLU A 89 6.62 -8.40 5.03
N SER A 90 7.94 -8.32 4.85
CA SER A 90 8.75 -9.51 4.66
C SER A 90 9.07 -10.13 6.01
N VAL A 91 9.21 -11.43 6.03
CA VAL A 91 9.52 -12.21 7.20
C VAL A 91 10.83 -12.94 6.95
N SER A 92 11.78 -12.81 7.87
CA SER A 92 13.06 -13.49 7.82
C SER A 92 13.45 -13.98 9.20
N THR A 93 14.61 -14.63 9.28
CA THR A 93 15.18 -15.13 10.51
C THR A 93 16.51 -14.43 10.75
N ASP A 94 16.73 -13.95 11.97
CA ASP A 94 18.02 -13.36 12.36
C ASP A 94 19.10 -14.43 12.56
N ALA A 95 20.32 -14.01 12.90
CA ALA A 95 21.45 -14.90 13.07
C ALA A 95 21.25 -15.90 14.23
N GLU A 96 20.39 -15.54 15.19
CA GLU A 96 20.05 -16.30 16.37
C GLU A 96 18.86 -17.27 16.14
N GLY A 97 18.31 -17.31 14.93
CA GLY A 97 17.19 -18.19 14.60
C GLY A 97 15.81 -17.63 14.99
N LYS A 98 15.72 -16.38 15.42
CA LYS A 98 14.46 -15.73 15.78
C LYS A 98 13.84 -15.07 14.55
N GLN A 99 12.53 -15.23 14.44
CA GLN A 99 11.75 -14.63 13.37
C GLN A 99 11.68 -13.10 13.55
N ILE A 100 12.04 -12.37 12.52
CA ILE A 100 11.94 -10.92 12.42
C ILE A 100 11.04 -10.56 11.24
N SER A 101 10.30 -9.46 11.37
CA SER A 101 9.52 -8.93 10.27
C SER A 101 9.90 -7.49 10.00
N HIS A 102 9.86 -7.11 8.73
CA HIS A 102 10.19 -5.78 8.26
C HIS A 102 9.05 -5.23 7.41
N SER A 103 8.53 -4.07 7.78
CA SER A 103 7.44 -3.40 7.08
C SER A 103 7.96 -2.59 5.90
N TRP A 104 7.55 -2.99 4.70
CA TRP A 104 7.90 -2.29 3.47
C TRP A 104 6.87 -1.25 3.07
N VAL A 105 5.60 -1.55 3.35
CA VAL A 105 4.47 -0.66 3.11
C VAL A 105 3.63 -0.62 4.37
N PHE A 106 3.38 0.58 4.86
CA PHE A 106 2.48 0.83 5.98
C PHE A 106 1.43 1.86 5.56
N ILE A 107 0.18 1.60 5.90
CA ILE A 107 -0.95 2.51 5.66
C ILE A 107 -1.65 2.73 6.99
N ASP A 108 -1.61 3.94 7.52
CA ASP A 108 -2.32 4.27 8.75
C ASP A 108 -3.80 4.56 8.53
N LYS A 109 -4.55 4.69 9.63
CA LYS A 109 -5.99 5.03 9.60
C LYS A 109 -6.29 6.42 9.04
N GLU A 110 -5.32 7.33 9.03
CA GLU A 110 -5.43 8.64 8.42
C GLU A 110 -5.19 8.62 6.90
N GLY A 111 -4.81 7.47 6.33
CA GLY A 111 -4.57 7.27 4.90
C GLY A 111 -3.17 7.67 4.44
N ARG A 112 -2.23 7.91 5.37
CA ARG A 112 -0.83 8.16 5.01
C ARG A 112 -0.16 6.84 4.67
N ILE A 113 0.64 6.86 3.61
CA ILE A 113 1.38 5.70 3.10
C ILE A 113 2.85 5.90 3.41
N GLY A 114 3.40 4.99 4.20
CA GLY A 114 4.83 4.89 4.47
C GLY A 114 5.48 3.79 3.64
N LEU A 115 6.55 4.11 2.93
CA LEU A 115 7.43 3.13 2.27
C LEU A 115 8.73 3.01 3.07
N ASN A 116 9.01 1.80 3.56
CA ASN A 116 10.09 1.55 4.54
C ASN A 116 10.00 2.45 5.79
N ASN A 117 8.79 2.96 6.09
CA ASN A 117 8.50 3.90 7.16
C ASN A 117 7.16 3.53 7.81
N THR A 118 7.17 3.17 9.08
CA THR A 118 5.95 2.85 9.84
C THR A 118 5.33 4.05 10.54
N GLU A 119 5.96 5.22 10.43
CA GLU A 119 5.51 6.47 11.06
C GLU A 119 5.46 7.62 10.06
N PRO A 120 4.71 7.48 8.96
CA PRO A 120 4.65 8.51 7.93
C PRO A 120 4.18 9.85 8.51
N GLN A 121 4.88 10.92 8.19
CA GLN A 121 4.54 12.30 8.60
C GLN A 121 3.79 13.05 7.49
N HIS A 122 3.85 12.53 6.26
CA HIS A 122 3.20 13.09 5.08
C HIS A 122 2.29 12.03 4.42
N LEU A 123 1.45 12.45 3.47
CA LEU A 123 0.54 11.53 2.76
C LEU A 123 1.28 10.37 2.08
N LEU A 124 2.45 10.66 1.49
CA LEU A 124 3.40 9.66 1.05
C LEU A 124 4.74 9.99 1.70
N ASP A 125 5.27 9.06 2.49
CA ASP A 125 6.51 9.21 3.22
C ASP A 125 7.44 8.03 2.89
N VAL A 126 8.64 8.33 2.39
CA VAL A 126 9.59 7.30 1.93
C VAL A 126 10.87 7.42 2.73
N ASN A 127 11.16 6.40 3.53
CA ASN A 127 12.44 6.28 4.20
C ASN A 127 13.45 5.57 3.27
N GLY A 128 14.00 6.32 2.33
CA GLY A 128 14.91 5.80 1.33
C GLY A 128 14.97 6.66 0.08
N THR A 129 15.27 6.02 -1.05
CA THR A 129 15.36 6.70 -2.36
C THR A 129 14.11 6.44 -3.19
N VAL A 130 13.62 7.47 -3.87
CA VAL A 130 12.53 7.34 -4.86
C VAL A 130 13.12 7.39 -6.26
N GLY A 131 13.00 6.29 -7.00
CA GLY A 131 13.25 6.24 -8.44
C GLY A 131 11.99 6.61 -9.22
N MET A 132 12.11 7.50 -10.21
CA MET A 132 10.96 7.96 -11.00
C MET A 132 11.36 8.18 -12.47
N HIS A 133 10.64 7.55 -13.40
CA HIS A 133 10.86 7.75 -14.84
C HIS A 133 10.35 9.11 -15.32
N THR A 134 9.24 9.58 -14.75
CA THR A 134 8.62 10.86 -15.07
C THR A 134 7.83 11.34 -13.87
N ARG A 135 7.77 12.66 -13.69
CA ARG A 135 6.93 13.33 -12.71
C ARG A 135 5.99 14.30 -13.42
N VAL A 136 4.73 14.32 -13.01
CA VAL A 136 3.72 15.23 -13.51
C VAL A 136 3.23 16.08 -12.34
N GLY A 137 3.40 17.39 -12.43
CA GLY A 137 2.81 18.32 -11.46
C GLY A 137 1.29 18.35 -11.62
N SER A 138 0.55 18.10 -10.54
CA SER A 138 -0.92 18.01 -10.55
C SER A 138 -1.64 19.25 -10.03
N PHE A 139 -0.90 20.24 -9.52
CA PHE A 139 -1.50 21.43 -8.91
C PHE A 139 -2.21 22.33 -9.94
N LEU A 140 -1.54 22.63 -11.05
CA LEU A 140 -2.11 23.42 -12.15
C LEU A 140 -1.41 23.04 -13.46
N ALA A 141 -2.17 22.90 -14.53
CA ALA A 141 -1.67 22.70 -15.88
C ALA A 141 -2.40 23.63 -16.85
N GLY A 142 -1.66 24.22 -17.80
CA GLY A 142 -2.23 25.15 -18.76
C GLY A 142 -1.21 25.69 -19.75
N SER A 143 -1.62 26.70 -20.53
CA SER A 143 -0.78 27.36 -21.53
C SER A 143 -1.06 28.86 -21.55
N VAL A 144 -0.02 29.64 -21.80
CA VAL A 144 -0.11 31.09 -22.09
C VAL A 144 0.56 31.40 -23.43
N PRO A 145 0.20 32.50 -24.11
CA PRO A 145 0.88 32.89 -25.34
C PRO A 145 2.37 33.16 -25.13
N GLY A 146 3.21 32.66 -26.04
CA GLY A 146 4.65 32.94 -26.08
C GLY A 146 4.99 34.11 -26.98
N ASP A 147 4.28 35.23 -26.85
CA ASP A 147 4.41 36.43 -27.69
C ASP A 147 5.39 37.49 -27.12
N GLY A 148 6.12 37.14 -26.06
CA GLY A 148 7.04 38.03 -25.36
C GLY A 148 6.37 38.97 -24.34
N LYS A 149 5.05 38.90 -24.16
CA LYS A 149 4.33 39.63 -23.11
C LYS A 149 4.27 38.83 -21.81
N TRP A 150 4.13 39.53 -20.69
CA TRP A 150 3.95 38.93 -19.38
C TRP A 150 2.53 38.39 -19.21
N TYR A 151 2.39 37.12 -18.83
CA TYR A 151 1.12 36.50 -18.46
C TYR A 151 1.21 35.88 -17.07
N PRO A 152 0.22 36.11 -16.19
CA PRO A 152 0.16 35.40 -14.91
C PRO A 152 -0.22 33.93 -15.14
N ILE A 153 0.67 33.00 -14.76
CA ILE A 153 0.38 31.56 -14.79
C ILE A 153 -0.26 31.04 -13.50
N LEU A 154 -0.16 31.83 -12.42
CA LEU A 154 -0.78 31.57 -11.12
C LEU A 154 -1.04 32.93 -10.44
N SER A 155 -2.18 33.08 -9.78
CA SER A 155 -2.59 34.34 -9.14
C SER A 155 -3.25 34.10 -7.78
N GLY A 156 -3.48 35.16 -7.01
CA GLY A 156 -4.12 35.06 -5.69
C GLY A 156 -3.23 34.45 -4.60
N LEU A 157 -1.91 34.45 -4.80
CA LEU A 157 -0.96 33.87 -3.85
C LEU A 157 -0.88 34.69 -2.56
N ARG A 158 -0.98 34.01 -1.42
CA ARG A 158 -0.90 34.60 -0.07
C ARG A 158 -0.03 33.72 0.82
N GLY A 159 0.81 34.35 1.63
CA GLY A 159 1.70 33.64 2.57
C GLY A 159 2.98 33.11 1.94
N LEU A 160 3.60 32.13 2.60
CA LEU A 160 4.81 31.46 2.15
C LEU A 160 4.44 30.34 1.18
N GLN A 161 5.00 30.38 -0.03
CA GLN A 161 4.69 29.39 -1.06
C GLN A 161 5.93 29.02 -1.85
N ALA A 162 5.99 27.77 -2.30
CA ALA A 162 7.03 27.24 -3.16
C ALA A 162 6.37 26.39 -4.24
N PHE A 163 6.69 26.66 -5.51
CA PHE A 163 6.20 25.91 -6.64
C PHE A 163 7.36 25.44 -7.50
N GLU A 164 7.23 24.24 -8.04
CA GLU A 164 8.03 23.80 -9.16
C GLU A 164 7.26 24.10 -10.45
N VAL A 165 7.90 24.83 -11.35
CA VAL A 165 7.34 25.21 -12.64
C VAL A 165 8.12 24.48 -13.73
N VAL A 166 7.42 23.64 -14.49
CA VAL A 166 7.95 23.02 -15.72
C VAL A 166 7.15 23.57 -16.89
N ALA A 167 7.78 24.40 -17.71
CA ALA A 167 7.14 25.07 -18.84
C ALA A 167 7.92 24.81 -20.12
N ARG A 168 7.22 24.57 -21.23
CA ARG A 168 7.82 24.39 -22.56
C ARG A 168 7.15 25.29 -23.59
N ILE A 169 7.94 25.78 -24.52
CA ILE A 169 7.46 26.42 -25.75
C ILE A 169 8.19 25.81 -26.94
N GLY A 170 7.47 25.65 -28.05
CA GLY A 170 8.03 25.09 -29.27
C GLY A 170 7.42 25.75 -30.50
N GLY A 171 8.28 26.10 -31.45
CA GLY A 171 7.86 26.51 -32.78
C GLY A 171 7.48 25.31 -33.66
N LEU A 172 7.25 25.60 -34.94
CA LEU A 172 6.85 24.59 -35.94
C LEU A 172 7.81 23.40 -35.97
N LYS A 173 7.25 22.20 -36.12
CA LYS A 173 8.01 20.96 -36.26
C LYS A 173 9.12 21.12 -37.31
N ASN A 174 10.35 20.77 -36.96
CA ASN A 174 11.57 20.80 -37.80
C ASN A 174 12.07 22.19 -38.25
N ARG A 175 11.41 23.29 -37.88
CA ARG A 175 11.82 24.66 -38.29
C ARG A 175 11.79 25.68 -37.16
N GLY A 176 11.14 25.36 -36.05
CA GLY A 176 10.94 26.23 -34.91
C GLY A 176 12.10 26.18 -33.91
N LYS A 177 12.20 27.23 -33.11
CA LYS A 177 13.01 27.23 -31.88
C LYS A 177 12.18 26.63 -30.74
N TYR A 178 12.86 25.98 -29.81
CA TYR A 178 12.25 25.38 -28.63
C TYR A 178 12.92 25.93 -27.39
N ALA A 179 12.16 26.07 -26.31
CA ALA A 179 12.69 26.37 -24.99
C ALA A 179 11.94 25.58 -23.93
N LEU A 180 12.67 25.19 -22.88
CA LEU A 180 12.17 24.48 -21.73
C LEU A 180 12.68 25.20 -20.48
N THR A 181 11.82 25.32 -19.48
CA THR A 181 12.17 25.88 -18.18
C THR A 181 11.77 24.88 -17.12
N HIS A 182 12.71 24.60 -16.22
CA HIS A 182 12.47 23.96 -14.94
C HIS A 182 12.92 24.95 -13.87
N ALA A 183 11.98 25.49 -13.11
CA ALA A 183 12.25 26.55 -12.14
C ALA A 183 11.56 26.27 -10.82
N ILE A 184 12.16 26.76 -9.73
CA ILE A 184 11.53 26.80 -8.41
C ILE A 184 11.12 28.25 -8.15
N ALA A 185 9.82 28.50 -8.11
CA ALA A 185 9.26 29.81 -7.80
C ALA A 185 8.93 29.87 -6.30
N LEU A 186 9.60 30.76 -5.58
CA LEU A 186 9.38 31.00 -4.16
C LEU A 186 8.67 32.34 -3.98
N SER A 187 7.66 32.37 -3.12
CA SER A 187 7.00 33.59 -2.68
C SER A 187 7.07 33.68 -1.16
N THR A 188 7.52 34.83 -0.66
CA THR A 188 7.54 35.13 0.75
C THR A 188 6.59 36.26 1.10
N TYR A 189 6.14 36.29 2.35
CA TYR A 189 5.29 37.37 2.84
C TYR A 189 6.06 38.70 2.88
N GLY A 190 5.67 39.65 2.03
CA GLY A 190 6.25 41.00 2.02
C GLY A 190 6.08 41.74 0.69
N ARG A 191 6.25 43.07 0.72
CA ARG A 191 6.28 43.94 -0.48
C ARG A 191 7.66 43.96 -1.14
N SER A 192 8.41 42.85 -1.13
CA SER A 192 9.70 42.83 -1.81
C SER A 192 9.48 42.82 -3.33
N LYS A 193 9.76 43.95 -3.97
CA LYS A 193 9.88 44.00 -5.43
C LYS A 193 11.21 43.35 -5.78
N SER A 194 11.16 42.15 -6.35
CA SER A 194 12.32 41.59 -7.04
C SER A 194 12.73 42.56 -8.15
N LYS A 195 14.03 42.90 -8.23
CA LYS A 195 14.61 43.71 -9.33
C LYS A 195 15.00 42.84 -10.55
N ILE A 196 14.64 41.56 -10.53
CA ILE A 196 14.90 40.61 -11.59
C ILE A 196 13.74 40.65 -12.58
#